data_AF-A0A2V8MY94-F1
#
_entry.id   AF-A0A2V8MY94-F1
#
_cell.length_a   1.000
_cell.length_b   1.000
_cell.length_c   1.000
_cell.angle_alpha   90.00
_cell.angle_beta   90.00
_cell.angle_gamma   90.00
#
_symmetry.space_group_name_H-M   'P 1'
#
loop_
_entity.id
_entity.type
_entity.pdbx_description
1 polymer ?
#
loop_
_entity_poly.entity_id
_entity_poly.type
_entity_poly.pdbx_seq_one_letter_code
_entity_poly.pdbx_strand_id
1 'polypeptide(L)'
;MRPAAGAFTENQPDTRLQGSYRFDRNGWVYIHLEGAPQQIGYQHGYLLSKETSDLLRVAKPFLLHETKRDWNFYRKASQEILWPKIDAEYQNEIDGIVVGLNDAGIKADRWDIVALNALEELPYYYVPWLDKQLGRVPTTHAPGNCSAMIATGSYTKDHHIVMGHNAWVNYVVGERWNIIFDIKPLHGYRILMDGLPGVIASNDDFGITSAGMMITETTITGFSSFDPAGSPEFYRARKAMQYSNSIDDYTRIMLDGNNGGYANDWLLGDNKTGEIAVFELGLKEHSLRRTSDGYFVGSNFPVDSKLATVETNFDFTRTGGSPLARKARWEQLVKEAQSTIDVETVKKMEGDRYDGFEKRQGPDERSLCGCVELSPRGIPEWDWGKFYPGGTVQAKAVDSGMASKMQLWAAMGHPCGYDFIAATFLKNHPEYRWMNELLRDMKSYPWTEFSSGMVK
;
A
#
# COMPACT_ATOMS: atom_id res chain seq x y z
N MET A 1 22.46 -38.30 -51.08
CA MET A 1 22.06 -38.35 -49.65
C MET A 1 22.03 -36.92 -49.13
N ARG A 2 20.85 -36.40 -48.81
CA ARG A 2 20.68 -35.11 -48.11
C ARG A 2 20.50 -35.43 -46.62
N PRO A 3 21.12 -34.69 -45.69
CA PRO A 3 20.86 -34.90 -44.27
C PRO A 3 19.44 -34.46 -43.93
N ALA A 4 18.79 -35.24 -43.07
CA ALA A 4 17.44 -35.01 -42.61
C ALA A 4 17.34 -33.71 -41.80
N ALA A 5 16.24 -32.98 -42.01
CA ALA A 5 15.88 -31.82 -41.22
C ALA A 5 15.66 -32.23 -39.76
N GLY A 6 16.35 -31.55 -38.84
CA GLY A 6 16.11 -31.68 -37.41
C GLY A 6 14.69 -31.23 -37.08
N ALA A 7 13.98 -32.05 -36.32
CA ALA A 7 12.67 -31.75 -35.80
C ALA A 7 12.72 -30.46 -34.96
N PHE A 8 11.82 -29.52 -35.27
CA PHE A 8 11.51 -28.41 -34.36
C PHE A 8 10.93 -29.01 -33.08
N THR A 9 11.67 -28.96 -31.98
CA THR A 9 11.12 -29.22 -30.66
C THR A 9 10.12 -28.10 -30.37
N GLU A 10 8.83 -28.44 -30.31
CA GLU A 10 7.83 -27.57 -29.68
C GLU A 10 8.36 -27.19 -28.28
N ASN A 11 8.50 -25.88 -28.03
CA ASN A 11 8.85 -25.38 -26.70
C ASN A 11 7.79 -25.89 -25.73
N GLN A 12 8.16 -26.85 -24.87
CA GLN A 12 7.28 -27.23 -23.78
C GLN A 12 7.00 -26.00 -22.91
N PRO A 13 5.74 -25.76 -22.51
CA PRO A 13 5.43 -24.64 -21.64
C PRO A 13 6.23 -24.76 -20.33
N ASP A 14 6.86 -23.66 -19.91
CA ASP A 14 7.64 -23.61 -18.66
C ASP A 14 6.71 -23.95 -17.49
N THR A 15 6.96 -25.11 -16.87
CA THR A 15 6.11 -25.64 -15.79
C THR A 15 6.05 -24.70 -14.58
N ARG A 16 7.01 -23.80 -14.42
CA ARG A 16 7.00 -22.79 -13.34
C ARG A 16 5.90 -21.74 -13.54
N LEU A 17 5.48 -21.47 -14.78
CA LEU A 17 4.37 -20.56 -15.11
C LEU A 17 3.00 -21.24 -15.09
N GLN A 18 2.94 -22.55 -14.85
CA GLN A 18 1.67 -23.27 -14.83
C GLN A 18 0.71 -22.66 -13.82
N GLY A 19 -0.54 -22.43 -14.25
CA GLY A 19 -1.58 -21.82 -13.42
C GLY A 19 -1.63 -20.30 -13.49
N SER A 20 -0.48 -19.65 -13.63
CA SER A 20 -0.38 -18.19 -13.64
C SER A 20 -0.81 -17.54 -14.95
N TYR A 21 -1.33 -16.30 -14.85
CA TYR A 21 -1.66 -15.47 -16.00
C TYR A 21 -1.74 -14.00 -15.60
N ARG A 22 -1.74 -13.11 -16.60
CA ARG A 22 -1.89 -11.67 -16.41
C ARG A 22 -2.76 -11.02 -17.49
N PHE A 23 -3.41 -9.91 -17.16
CA PHE A 23 -4.04 -9.02 -18.14
C PHE A 23 -4.15 -7.59 -17.59
N ASP A 24 -4.23 -6.63 -18.50
CA ASP A 24 -4.36 -5.21 -18.15
C ASP A 24 -5.84 -4.78 -18.31
N ARG A 25 -6.36 -3.99 -17.37
CA ARG A 25 -7.73 -3.47 -17.40
C ARG A 25 -7.83 -2.14 -16.65
N ASN A 26 -8.26 -1.08 -17.34
CA ASN A 26 -8.56 0.22 -16.73
C ASN A 26 -7.45 0.76 -15.81
N GLY A 27 -6.21 0.75 -16.30
CA GLY A 27 -5.04 1.24 -15.55
C GLY A 27 -4.38 0.20 -14.63
N TRP A 28 -5.07 -0.90 -14.33
CA TRP A 28 -4.56 -1.98 -13.49
C TRP A 28 -3.91 -3.10 -14.32
N VAL A 29 -2.91 -3.75 -13.73
CA VAL A 29 -2.38 -5.05 -14.15
C VAL A 29 -2.89 -6.09 -13.16
N TYR A 30 -3.80 -6.96 -13.60
CA TYR A 30 -4.21 -8.11 -12.80
C TYR A 30 -3.25 -9.27 -13.04
N ILE A 31 -2.84 -9.93 -11.98
CA ILE A 31 -2.07 -11.18 -12.06
C ILE A 31 -2.66 -12.25 -11.16
N HIS A 32 -2.70 -13.48 -11.66
CA HIS A 32 -2.96 -14.67 -10.87
C HIS A 32 -1.64 -15.42 -10.65
N LEU A 33 -1.33 -15.70 -9.39
CA LEU A 33 -0.17 -16.47 -8.94
C LEU A 33 -0.64 -17.67 -8.12
N GLU A 34 -0.09 -18.85 -8.39
CA GLU A 34 -0.42 -20.03 -7.59
C GLU A 34 0.74 -21.02 -7.43
N GLY A 35 0.78 -21.68 -6.27
CA GLY A 35 1.69 -22.79 -5.99
C GLY A 35 2.56 -22.59 -4.75
N ALA A 36 3.71 -23.28 -4.75
CA ALA A 36 4.71 -23.16 -3.69
C ALA A 36 5.37 -21.76 -3.72
N PRO A 37 5.99 -21.30 -2.62
CA PRO A 37 6.54 -19.94 -2.53
C PRO A 37 7.49 -19.58 -3.67
N GLN A 38 8.44 -20.47 -4.02
CA GLN A 38 9.36 -20.25 -5.13
C GLN A 38 8.65 -20.14 -6.49
N GLN A 39 7.54 -20.87 -6.67
CA GLN A 39 6.76 -20.84 -7.90
C GLN A 39 5.95 -19.55 -8.02
N ILE A 40 5.28 -19.13 -6.95
CA ILE A 40 4.61 -17.82 -6.86
C ILE A 40 5.61 -16.70 -7.15
N GLY A 41 6.77 -16.76 -6.50
CA GLY A 41 7.85 -15.81 -6.73
C GLY A 41 8.27 -15.77 -8.20
N TYR A 42 8.54 -16.93 -8.80
CA TYR A 42 8.93 -17.01 -10.21
C TYR A 42 7.87 -16.42 -11.14
N GLN A 43 6.60 -16.78 -10.95
CA GLN A 43 5.48 -16.26 -11.73
C GLN A 43 5.38 -14.74 -11.60
N HIS A 44 5.49 -14.21 -10.38
CA HIS A 44 5.51 -12.78 -10.12
C HIS A 44 6.64 -12.11 -10.91
N GLY A 45 7.89 -12.52 -10.68
CA GLY A 45 9.06 -11.91 -11.29
C GLY A 45 9.03 -11.96 -12.83
N TYR A 46 8.55 -13.07 -13.40
CA TYR A 46 8.49 -13.23 -14.85
C TYR A 46 7.36 -12.38 -15.47
N LEU A 47 6.15 -12.43 -14.91
CA LEU A 47 4.97 -11.77 -15.48
C LEU A 47 4.99 -10.24 -15.31
N LEU A 48 5.63 -9.74 -14.25
CA LEU A 48 5.77 -8.31 -13.93
C LEU A 48 7.18 -7.74 -14.20
N SER A 49 7.98 -8.43 -15.01
CA SER A 49 9.40 -8.09 -15.19
C SER A 49 9.64 -6.65 -15.66
N LYS A 50 8.79 -6.12 -16.55
CA LYS A 50 8.89 -4.75 -17.06
C LYS A 50 8.52 -3.74 -15.99
N GLU A 51 7.45 -4.02 -15.26
CA GLU A 51 6.90 -3.19 -14.20
C GLU A 51 7.89 -3.10 -13.01
N THR A 52 8.48 -4.22 -12.59
CA THR A 52 9.52 -4.24 -11.54
C THR A 52 10.78 -3.51 -12.00
N SER A 53 11.20 -3.69 -13.26
CA SER A 53 12.35 -2.96 -13.80
C SER A 53 12.13 -1.45 -13.83
N ASP A 54 10.92 -0.99 -14.15
CA ASP A 54 10.58 0.43 -14.15
C ASP A 54 10.54 1.00 -12.73
N LEU A 55 9.98 0.26 -11.76
CA LEU A 55 9.98 0.66 -10.36
C LEU A 55 11.41 0.82 -9.82
N LEU A 56 12.29 -0.16 -10.08
CA LEU A 56 13.72 -0.06 -9.71
C LEU A 56 14.41 1.14 -10.36
N ARG A 57 14.07 1.44 -11.62
CA ARG A 57 14.67 2.57 -12.36
C ARG A 57 14.35 3.90 -11.70
N VAL A 58 13.11 4.09 -11.20
CA VAL A 58 12.69 5.36 -10.59
C VAL A 58 12.96 5.47 -9.10
N ALA A 59 12.83 4.37 -8.35
CA ALA A 59 13.04 4.37 -6.91
C ALA A 59 14.50 4.75 -6.55
N LYS A 60 15.47 4.26 -7.33
CA LYS A 60 16.90 4.52 -7.09
C LYS A 60 17.27 6.01 -7.07
N PRO A 61 17.04 6.79 -8.15
CA PRO A 61 17.33 8.22 -8.15
C PRO A 61 16.40 9.02 -7.23
N PHE A 62 15.15 8.60 -7.07
CA PHE A 62 14.20 9.24 -6.15
C PHE A 62 14.71 9.18 -4.70
N LEU A 63 15.01 7.98 -4.19
CA LEU A 63 15.51 7.82 -2.83
C LEU A 63 16.87 8.47 -2.62
N LEU A 64 17.76 8.46 -3.62
CA LEU A 64 19.00 9.22 -3.55
C LEU A 64 18.74 10.72 -3.36
N HIS A 65 17.75 11.27 -4.05
CA HIS A 65 17.36 12.67 -3.88
C HIS A 65 16.78 12.91 -2.48
N GLU A 66 15.81 12.11 -2.05
CA GLU A 66 15.07 12.33 -0.80
C GLU A 66 15.95 12.12 0.44
N THR A 67 16.65 10.99 0.54
CA THR A 67 17.33 10.56 1.77
C THR A 67 18.83 10.81 1.78
N LYS A 68 19.37 11.23 0.63
CA LYS A 68 20.82 11.32 0.39
C LYS A 68 21.53 9.98 0.56
N ARG A 69 20.82 8.85 0.45
CA ARG A 69 21.38 7.49 0.47
C ARG A 69 21.23 6.86 -0.91
N ASP A 70 22.31 6.27 -1.41
CA ASP A 70 22.27 5.56 -2.68
C ASP A 70 21.58 4.19 -2.54
N TRP A 71 21.31 3.53 -3.66
CA TRP A 71 20.67 2.22 -3.65
C TRP A 71 21.48 1.13 -2.93
N ASN A 72 22.81 1.25 -2.90
CA ASN A 72 23.66 0.28 -2.22
C ASN A 72 23.50 0.34 -0.70
N PHE A 73 23.21 1.51 -0.14
CA PHE A 73 22.82 1.64 1.26
C PHE A 73 21.59 0.78 1.58
N TYR A 74 20.54 0.88 0.76
CA TYR A 74 19.30 0.11 0.97
C TYR A 74 19.53 -1.38 0.80
N ARG A 75 20.25 -1.80 -0.25
CA ARG A 75 20.65 -3.20 -0.47
C ARG A 75 21.40 -3.77 0.76
N LYS A 76 22.33 -3.00 1.32
CA LYS A 76 23.08 -3.40 2.51
C LYS A 76 22.19 -3.50 3.74
N ALA A 77 21.33 -2.52 3.99
CA ALA A 77 20.36 -2.57 5.09
C ALA A 77 19.40 -3.77 4.95
N SER A 78 18.91 -4.03 3.75
CA SER A 78 18.11 -5.22 3.44
C SER A 78 18.83 -6.52 3.77
N GLN A 79 20.11 -6.64 3.40
CA GLN A 79 20.91 -7.84 3.69
C GLN A 79 21.21 -8.02 5.18
N GLU A 80 21.61 -6.94 5.87
CA GLU A 80 22.14 -7.02 7.23
C GLU A 80 21.06 -6.93 8.31
N ILE A 81 19.98 -6.19 8.03
CA ILE A 81 18.95 -5.84 9.02
C ILE A 81 17.68 -6.63 8.76
N LEU A 82 17.18 -6.67 7.52
CA LEU A 82 15.86 -7.23 7.26
C LEU A 82 15.91 -8.74 7.01
N TRP A 83 16.74 -9.18 6.07
CA TRP A 83 16.78 -10.56 5.57
C TRP A 83 16.93 -11.64 6.65
N PRO A 84 17.78 -11.49 7.69
CA PRO A 84 17.96 -12.52 8.72
C PRO A 84 16.71 -12.82 9.55
N LYS A 85 15.68 -11.98 9.46
CA LYS A 85 14.46 -12.04 10.28
C LYS A 85 13.22 -12.49 9.49
N ILE A 86 13.40 -12.80 8.21
CA ILE A 86 12.33 -13.23 7.31
C ILE A 86 12.29 -14.75 7.29
N ASP A 87 11.12 -15.34 7.50
CA ASP A 87 10.94 -16.79 7.44
C ASP A 87 11.25 -17.35 6.05
N ALA A 88 11.71 -18.61 6.02
CA ALA A 88 12.15 -19.29 4.80
C ALA A 88 11.08 -19.29 3.69
N GLU A 89 9.79 -19.36 4.04
CA GLU A 89 8.69 -19.26 3.07
C GLU A 89 8.78 -18.00 2.21
N TYR A 90 8.94 -16.83 2.83
CA TYR A 90 8.97 -15.55 2.12
C TYR A 90 10.34 -15.28 1.50
N GLN A 91 11.42 -15.77 2.10
CA GLN A 91 12.74 -15.78 1.46
C GLN A 91 12.70 -16.53 0.13
N ASN A 92 12.03 -17.68 0.10
CA ASN A 92 11.85 -18.50 -1.09
C ASN A 92 10.98 -17.82 -2.16
N GLU A 93 9.92 -17.11 -1.77
CA GLU A 93 9.13 -16.30 -2.71
C GLU A 93 9.95 -15.16 -3.32
N ILE A 94 10.70 -14.42 -2.50
CA ILE A 94 11.60 -13.35 -2.97
C ILE A 94 12.68 -13.90 -3.91
N ASP A 95 13.28 -15.04 -3.58
CA ASP A 95 14.25 -15.70 -4.47
C ASP A 95 13.62 -16.17 -5.77
N GLY A 96 12.37 -16.64 -5.72
CA GLY A 96 11.58 -16.93 -6.92
C GLY A 96 11.43 -15.70 -7.82
N ILE A 97 11.09 -14.53 -7.24
CA ILE A 97 10.98 -13.26 -7.98
C ILE A 97 12.28 -12.96 -8.72
N VAL A 98 13.42 -13.09 -8.04
CA VAL A 98 14.74 -12.88 -8.64
C VAL A 98 14.97 -13.81 -9.83
N VAL A 99 14.65 -15.10 -9.71
CA VAL A 99 14.80 -16.05 -10.82
C VAL A 99 13.88 -15.67 -11.99
N GLY A 100 12.61 -15.36 -11.72
CA GLY A 100 11.65 -14.96 -12.75
C GLY A 100 12.07 -13.69 -13.51
N LEU A 101 12.61 -12.70 -12.80
CA LEU A 101 13.15 -11.48 -13.39
C LEU A 101 14.34 -11.76 -14.30
N ASN A 102 15.31 -12.56 -13.83
CA ASN A 102 16.51 -12.86 -14.59
C ASN A 102 16.21 -13.69 -15.85
N ASP A 103 15.29 -14.66 -15.77
CA ASP A 103 14.83 -15.45 -16.92
C ASP A 103 14.07 -14.57 -17.94
N ALA A 104 13.41 -13.50 -17.49
CA ALA A 104 12.82 -12.47 -18.34
C ALA A 104 13.83 -11.41 -18.85
N GLY A 105 15.12 -11.56 -18.52
CA GLY A 105 16.20 -10.67 -18.97
C GLY A 105 16.42 -9.41 -18.12
N ILE A 106 15.76 -9.29 -16.97
CA ILE A 106 15.92 -8.18 -16.03
C ILE A 106 16.98 -8.53 -15.00
N LYS A 107 18.04 -7.69 -14.94
CA LYS A 107 19.11 -7.85 -13.96
C LYS A 107 18.69 -7.25 -12.62
N ALA A 108 18.23 -8.10 -11.73
CA ALA A 108 18.00 -7.80 -10.33
C ALA A 108 18.49 -8.97 -9.48
N ASP A 109 18.88 -8.69 -8.25
CA ASP A 109 19.18 -9.71 -7.25
C ASP A 109 18.30 -9.55 -6.00
N ARG A 110 18.46 -10.49 -5.07
CA ARG A 110 17.70 -10.55 -3.82
C ARG A 110 17.68 -9.21 -3.08
N TRP A 111 18.78 -8.49 -3.06
CA TRP A 111 18.88 -7.25 -2.28
C TRP A 111 18.13 -6.11 -2.96
N ASP A 112 17.96 -6.14 -4.29
CA ASP A 112 17.03 -5.22 -4.96
C ASP A 112 15.59 -5.49 -4.50
N ILE A 113 15.18 -6.75 -4.47
CA ILE A 113 13.80 -7.13 -4.15
C ILE A 113 13.46 -6.93 -2.68
N VAL A 114 14.36 -7.27 -1.75
CA VAL A 114 14.16 -6.98 -0.32
C VAL A 114 14.12 -5.47 -0.08
N ALA A 115 14.93 -4.68 -0.78
CA ALA A 115 14.90 -3.21 -0.67
C ALA A 115 13.61 -2.62 -1.23
N LEU A 116 13.07 -3.16 -2.33
CA LEU A 116 11.76 -2.76 -2.86
C LEU A 116 10.62 -3.06 -1.89
N ASN A 117 10.65 -4.21 -1.23
CA ASN A 117 9.63 -4.57 -0.24
C ASN A 117 9.65 -3.64 0.98
N ALA A 118 10.79 -3.01 1.26
CA ALA A 118 10.95 -2.11 2.40
C ALA A 118 10.94 -0.62 2.02
N LEU A 119 10.29 -0.25 0.90
CA LEU A 119 10.19 1.15 0.44
C LEU A 119 9.51 2.07 1.44
N GLU A 120 8.51 1.58 2.17
CA GLU A 120 7.82 2.38 3.20
C GLU A 120 8.59 2.38 4.54
N GLU A 121 9.51 1.43 4.74
CA GLU A 121 10.17 1.22 6.02
C GLU A 121 11.60 1.81 6.07
N LEU A 122 12.49 1.39 5.15
CA LEU A 122 13.90 1.79 5.22
C LEU A 122 14.11 3.31 5.03
N PRO A 123 13.54 3.96 4.01
CA PRO A 123 13.75 5.39 3.76
C PRO A 123 13.16 6.31 4.84
N TYR A 124 12.07 5.89 5.48
CA TYR A 124 11.24 6.77 6.30
C TYR A 124 11.27 6.46 7.80
N TYR A 125 11.75 5.28 8.19
CA TYR A 125 11.88 4.87 9.60
C TYR A 125 13.34 4.55 9.94
N TYR A 126 14.01 3.69 9.16
CA TYR A 126 15.38 3.31 9.45
C TYR A 126 16.40 4.44 9.22
N VAL A 127 16.35 5.13 8.06
CA VAL A 127 17.26 6.24 7.76
C VAL A 127 17.20 7.36 8.82
N PRO A 128 16.03 7.90 9.19
CA PRO A 128 15.97 8.97 10.19
C PRO A 128 16.35 8.49 11.58
N TRP A 129 16.04 7.24 11.94
CA TRP A 129 16.55 6.63 13.17
C TRP A 129 18.07 6.58 13.17
N LEU A 130 18.69 6.09 12.08
CA LEU A 130 20.13 5.95 11.95
C LEU A 130 20.83 7.31 12.00
N ASP A 131 20.28 8.33 11.33
CA ASP A 131 20.80 9.69 11.39
C ASP A 131 20.83 10.21 12.83
N LYS A 132 19.75 10.01 13.61
CA LYS A 132 19.73 10.37 15.04
C LYS A 132 20.80 9.61 15.85
N GLN A 133 20.94 8.30 15.64
CA GLN A 133 21.96 7.50 16.33
C GLN A 133 23.39 7.98 16.04
N LEU A 134 23.62 8.53 14.84
CA LEU A 134 24.90 9.08 14.41
C LEU A 134 25.07 10.57 14.76
N GLY A 135 24.14 11.19 15.50
CA GLY A 135 24.17 12.61 15.84
C GLY A 135 23.96 13.54 14.65
N ARG A 136 23.32 13.07 13.58
CA ARG A 136 22.99 13.82 12.37
C ARG A 136 21.55 14.31 12.42
N VAL A 137 21.28 15.40 11.71
CA VAL A 137 19.91 15.85 11.45
C VAL A 137 19.28 14.88 10.45
N PRO A 138 18.12 14.26 10.76
CA PRO A 138 17.41 13.40 9.82
C PRO A 138 17.09 14.10 8.51
N THR A 139 17.23 13.38 7.40
CA THR A 139 16.90 13.88 6.06
C THR A 139 15.45 13.61 5.65
N THR A 140 14.80 12.68 6.33
CA THR A 140 13.41 12.27 6.15
C THR A 140 12.75 12.05 7.51
N HIS A 141 11.47 11.71 7.51
CA HIS A 141 10.71 11.25 8.67
C HIS A 141 9.58 10.32 8.21
N ALA A 142 8.86 9.70 9.14
CA ALA A 142 7.73 8.84 8.82
C ALA A 142 6.60 9.66 8.17
N PRO A 143 6.11 9.29 6.97
CA PRO A 143 5.05 10.03 6.30
C PRO A 143 3.71 9.86 7.03
N GLY A 144 2.69 10.59 6.58
CA GLY A 144 1.30 10.18 6.76
C GLY A 144 0.72 9.88 5.38
N ASN A 145 0.29 8.64 5.16
CA ASN A 145 -0.25 8.19 3.88
C ASN A 145 -1.63 7.57 4.05
N CYS A 146 -2.53 7.89 3.12
CA CYS A 146 -3.82 7.24 2.91
C CYS A 146 -5.02 7.84 3.67
N SER A 147 -6.20 7.51 3.17
CA SER A 147 -7.48 7.74 3.82
C SER A 147 -8.28 6.45 3.76
N ALA A 148 -8.94 6.07 4.85
CA ALA A 148 -9.65 4.81 4.91
C ALA A 148 -10.89 4.88 5.81
N MET A 149 -11.82 3.95 5.61
CA MET A 149 -12.94 3.76 6.51
C MET A 149 -13.39 2.30 6.55
N ILE A 150 -13.97 1.90 7.68
CA ILE A 150 -14.66 0.63 7.83
C ILE A 150 -15.89 0.83 8.72
N ALA A 151 -17.03 0.27 8.33
CA ALA A 151 -18.28 0.38 9.08
C ALA A 151 -19.07 -0.93 9.06
N THR A 152 -19.91 -1.15 10.07
CA THR A 152 -20.75 -2.35 10.23
C THR A 152 -22.02 -2.03 11.05
N GLY A 153 -22.98 -2.95 11.10
CA GLY A 153 -24.15 -2.85 11.97
C GLY A 153 -25.11 -1.72 11.59
N SER A 154 -25.52 -0.90 12.55
CA SER A 154 -26.50 0.18 12.33
C SER A 154 -26.00 1.29 11.39
N TYR A 155 -24.71 1.30 11.04
CA TYR A 155 -24.12 2.29 10.13
C TYR A 155 -24.24 1.89 8.65
N THR A 156 -24.37 0.59 8.35
CA THR A 156 -24.39 0.08 6.98
C THR A 156 -25.79 -0.34 6.56
N LYS A 157 -26.04 -0.28 5.25
CA LYS A 157 -27.36 -0.50 4.65
C LYS A 157 -27.93 -1.90 4.89
N ASP A 158 -27.08 -2.91 4.93
CA ASP A 158 -27.41 -4.31 5.12
C ASP A 158 -26.87 -4.89 6.45
N HIS A 159 -26.39 -4.01 7.33
CA HIS A 159 -25.78 -4.36 8.62
C HIS A 159 -24.49 -5.18 8.56
N HIS A 160 -23.93 -5.36 7.36
CA HIS A 160 -22.67 -6.04 7.15
C HIS A 160 -21.50 -5.06 6.98
N ILE A 161 -20.27 -5.56 7.00
CA ILE A 161 -19.06 -4.76 6.89
C ILE A 161 -18.97 -4.12 5.49
N VAL A 162 -18.66 -2.83 5.44
CA VAL A 162 -18.22 -2.09 4.24
C VAL A 162 -16.90 -1.40 4.58
N MET A 163 -15.92 -1.45 3.66
CA MET A 163 -14.57 -0.93 3.84
C MET A 163 -14.11 -0.17 2.59
N GLY A 164 -13.39 0.92 2.80
CA GLY A 164 -12.79 1.78 1.77
C GLY A 164 -11.38 2.19 2.13
N HIS A 165 -10.56 2.39 1.10
CA HIS A 165 -9.21 2.89 1.23
C HIS A 165 -8.78 3.63 -0.03
N ASN A 166 -8.10 4.75 0.12
CA ASN A 166 -7.37 5.38 -0.97
C ASN A 166 -5.92 5.70 -0.58
N ALA A 167 -5.01 5.38 -1.49
CA ALA A 167 -3.57 5.40 -1.30
C ALA A 167 -2.99 6.79 -1.48
N TRP A 168 -2.34 7.39 -0.48
CA TRP A 168 -1.61 8.64 -0.69
C TRP A 168 -0.12 8.39 -0.78
N VAL A 169 0.48 8.68 -1.92
CA VAL A 169 1.90 8.41 -2.16
C VAL A 169 2.47 9.54 -3.02
N ASN A 170 3.80 9.73 -2.98
CA ASN A 170 4.47 10.51 -4.02
C ASN A 170 4.19 9.88 -5.40
N TYR A 171 4.00 10.69 -6.43
CA TYR A 171 3.62 10.18 -7.75
C TYR A 171 4.74 9.40 -8.44
N VAL A 172 6.01 9.62 -8.09
CA VAL A 172 7.14 8.85 -8.63
C VAL A 172 6.99 7.35 -8.34
N VAL A 173 6.56 6.97 -7.13
CA VAL A 173 6.31 5.56 -6.78
C VAL A 173 4.84 5.21 -6.96
N GLY A 174 3.93 6.03 -6.44
CA GLY A 174 2.50 5.74 -6.34
C GLY A 174 1.80 5.50 -7.67
N GLU A 175 2.25 6.13 -8.76
CA GLU A 175 1.70 5.88 -10.08
C GLU A 175 1.86 4.40 -10.52
N ARG A 176 2.83 3.68 -9.94
CA ARG A 176 3.14 2.26 -10.20
C ARG A 176 2.44 1.29 -9.25
N TRP A 177 1.64 1.80 -8.32
CA TRP A 177 0.82 1.02 -7.39
C TRP A 177 -0.43 0.46 -8.08
N ASN A 178 -0.23 -0.21 -9.20
CA ASN A 178 -1.27 -0.52 -10.16
C ASN A 178 -1.41 -2.02 -10.41
N ILE A 179 -1.00 -2.86 -9.46
CA ILE A 179 -1.15 -4.30 -9.53
C ILE A 179 -2.35 -4.75 -8.69
N ILE A 180 -3.19 -5.63 -9.25
CA ILE A 180 -4.13 -6.44 -8.48
C ILE A 180 -3.57 -7.87 -8.42
N PHE A 181 -3.19 -8.30 -7.23
CA PHE A 181 -2.67 -9.62 -6.94
C PHE A 181 -3.78 -10.56 -6.52
N ASP A 182 -4.00 -11.63 -7.29
CA ASP A 182 -4.71 -12.82 -6.86
C ASP A 182 -3.71 -13.93 -6.59
N ILE A 183 -3.46 -14.21 -5.31
CA ILE A 183 -2.44 -15.16 -4.87
C ILE A 183 -3.13 -16.36 -4.23
N LYS A 184 -2.90 -17.55 -4.79
CA LYS A 184 -3.35 -18.83 -4.25
C LYS A 184 -2.12 -19.62 -3.75
N PRO A 185 -1.70 -19.39 -2.49
CA PRO A 185 -0.56 -20.08 -1.93
C PRO A 185 -0.86 -21.56 -1.68
N LEU A 186 0.20 -22.37 -1.69
CA LEU A 186 0.13 -23.78 -1.28
C LEU A 186 -0.32 -23.95 0.18
N HIS A 187 0.05 -22.99 1.04
CA HIS A 187 -0.28 -22.97 2.46
C HIS A 187 -0.84 -21.61 2.88
N GLY A 188 -1.80 -21.62 3.82
CA GLY A 188 -2.54 -20.42 4.21
C GLY A 188 -3.74 -20.16 3.30
N TYR A 189 -4.20 -18.91 3.31
CA TYR A 189 -5.43 -18.48 2.64
C TYR A 189 -5.11 -17.78 1.32
N ARG A 190 -6.07 -17.87 0.39
CA ARG A 190 -6.01 -17.11 -0.87
C ARG A 190 -6.14 -15.62 -0.57
N ILE A 191 -5.41 -14.79 -1.29
CA ILE A 191 -5.34 -13.34 -1.12
C ILE A 191 -5.80 -12.67 -2.40
N LEU A 192 -6.66 -11.65 -2.27
CA LEU A 192 -6.87 -10.64 -3.31
C LEU A 192 -6.51 -9.28 -2.72
N MET A 193 -5.46 -8.65 -3.25
CA MET A 193 -4.93 -7.38 -2.73
C MET A 193 -4.42 -6.50 -3.87
N ASP A 194 -4.22 -5.22 -3.61
CA ASP A 194 -3.43 -4.37 -4.48
C ASP A 194 -1.93 -4.45 -4.15
N GLY A 195 -1.08 -3.80 -4.94
CA GLY A 195 0.33 -3.65 -4.59
C GLY A 195 1.22 -3.06 -5.68
N LEU A 196 2.52 -3.09 -5.41
CA LEU A 196 3.59 -2.72 -6.35
C LEU A 196 4.16 -3.95 -7.08
N PRO A 197 4.79 -3.78 -8.25
CA PRO A 197 5.52 -4.87 -8.88
C PRO A 197 6.82 -5.20 -8.10
N GLY A 198 7.03 -6.47 -7.78
CA GLY A 198 8.20 -6.99 -7.05
C GLY A 198 8.07 -7.02 -5.53
N VAL A 199 6.94 -6.58 -4.96
CA VAL A 199 6.67 -6.69 -3.52
C VAL A 199 5.79 -7.90 -3.19
N ILE A 200 5.98 -8.51 -2.02
CA ILE A 200 5.20 -9.68 -1.57
C ILE A 200 4.03 -9.29 -0.68
N ALA A 201 4.00 -8.05 -0.17
CA ALA A 201 2.87 -7.47 0.55
C ALA A 201 2.22 -6.35 -0.30
N SER A 202 1.09 -5.80 0.13
CA SER A 202 0.47 -4.69 -0.59
C SER A 202 1.31 -3.41 -0.44
N ASN A 203 1.85 -3.13 0.75
CA ASN A 203 2.66 -1.96 1.16
C ASN A 203 1.88 -0.62 1.19
N ASP A 204 0.70 -0.55 0.57
CA ASP A 204 -0.33 0.49 0.75
C ASP A 204 -1.46 -0.06 1.66
N ASP A 205 -1.52 -1.38 1.68
CA ASP A 205 -2.34 -2.30 2.42
C ASP A 205 -3.85 -2.11 2.25
N PHE A 206 -4.34 -2.82 1.23
CA PHE A 206 -5.73 -3.25 1.13
C PHE A 206 -5.80 -4.69 0.63
N GLY A 207 -6.46 -5.56 1.39
CA GLY A 207 -6.59 -6.96 1.01
C GLY A 207 -7.81 -7.63 1.61
N ILE A 208 -8.31 -8.63 0.88
CA ILE A 208 -9.29 -9.60 1.37
C ILE A 208 -8.74 -11.01 1.21
N THR A 209 -9.16 -11.90 2.11
CA THR A 209 -8.64 -13.28 2.15
C THR A 209 -9.78 -14.30 2.11
N SER A 210 -9.48 -15.51 1.67
CA SER A 210 -10.47 -16.61 1.71
C SER A 210 -10.85 -17.04 3.14
N ALA A 211 -10.15 -16.55 4.17
CA ALA A 211 -10.53 -16.71 5.57
C ALA A 211 -11.60 -15.71 6.04
N GLY A 212 -11.99 -14.76 5.18
CA GLY A 212 -12.93 -13.70 5.51
C GLY A 212 -12.28 -12.49 6.20
N MET A 213 -10.96 -12.37 6.21
CA MET A 213 -10.30 -11.15 6.69
C MET A 213 -10.42 -10.05 5.63
N MET A 214 -10.77 -8.84 6.08
CA MET A 214 -10.75 -7.58 5.32
C MET A 214 -9.75 -6.66 6.01
N ILE A 215 -8.73 -6.20 5.29
CA ILE A 215 -7.55 -5.57 5.89
C ILE A 215 -7.27 -4.28 5.13
N THR A 216 -7.13 -3.18 5.86
CA THR A 216 -6.51 -1.96 5.34
C THR A 216 -5.85 -1.14 6.45
N GLU A 217 -5.19 -0.02 6.13
CA GLU A 217 -4.48 0.80 7.11
C GLU A 217 -4.44 2.29 6.74
N THR A 218 -3.99 3.13 7.68
CA THR A 218 -3.41 4.44 7.35
C THR A 218 -2.20 4.73 8.23
N THR A 219 -1.12 5.28 7.65
CA THR A 219 0.15 5.51 8.34
C THR A 219 0.06 6.59 9.42
N ILE A 220 0.69 6.39 10.58
CA ILE A 220 0.64 7.32 11.70
C ILE A 220 1.64 8.47 11.50
N THR A 221 1.12 9.69 11.30
CA THR A 221 1.94 10.90 11.14
C THR A 221 2.79 11.17 12.37
N GLY A 222 4.06 11.55 12.14
CA GLY A 222 4.94 12.04 13.21
C GLY A 222 5.60 10.96 14.06
N PHE A 223 5.44 9.69 13.67
CA PHE A 223 6.11 8.57 14.29
C PHE A 223 7.64 8.64 14.10
N SER A 224 8.42 8.15 15.07
CA SER A 224 9.88 8.33 15.02
C SER A 224 10.75 7.20 15.61
N SER A 225 10.13 6.12 16.06
CA SER A 225 10.82 4.95 16.60
C SER A 225 11.23 3.97 15.50
N PHE A 226 12.26 3.16 15.74
CA PHE A 226 12.61 2.00 14.90
C PHE A 226 13.52 1.07 15.72
N ASP A 227 13.36 -0.24 15.56
CA ASP A 227 14.24 -1.25 16.15
C ASP A 227 14.86 -2.16 15.07
N PRO A 228 16.15 -2.01 14.72
CA PRO A 228 16.80 -2.86 13.73
C PRO A 228 16.92 -4.33 14.18
N ALA A 229 16.60 -4.68 15.43
CA ALA A 229 16.54 -6.05 15.93
C ALA A 229 15.17 -6.73 15.70
N GLY A 230 14.12 -5.97 15.38
CA GLY A 230 12.80 -6.52 15.01
C GLY A 230 12.67 -6.87 13.53
N SER A 231 11.68 -7.70 13.22
CA SER A 231 11.30 -8.19 11.89
C SER A 231 10.63 -7.12 11.02
N PRO A 232 10.95 -7.07 9.71
CA PRO A 232 10.39 -6.08 8.79
C PRO A 232 8.87 -6.13 8.72
N GLU A 233 8.25 -4.97 8.55
CA GLU A 233 6.79 -4.83 8.46
C GLU A 233 6.20 -5.63 7.29
N PHE A 234 6.72 -5.49 6.07
CA PHE A 234 6.15 -6.17 4.88
C PHE A 234 6.05 -7.70 5.06
N TYR A 235 7.00 -8.29 5.79
CA TYR A 235 6.99 -9.72 6.11
C TYR A 235 5.87 -10.05 7.08
N ARG A 236 5.72 -9.25 8.15
CA ARG A 236 4.66 -9.41 9.15
C ARG A 236 3.28 -9.22 8.48
N ALA A 237 3.10 -8.20 7.65
CA ALA A 237 1.86 -7.93 6.92
C ALA A 237 1.51 -9.06 5.94
N ARG A 238 2.45 -9.50 5.09
CA ARG A 238 2.20 -10.65 4.20
C ARG A 238 1.84 -11.91 4.99
N LYS A 239 2.53 -12.18 6.10
CA LYS A 239 2.23 -13.33 6.97
C LYS A 239 0.86 -13.22 7.62
N ALA A 240 0.51 -12.04 8.11
CA ALA A 240 -0.78 -11.79 8.72
C ALA A 240 -1.91 -11.95 7.69
N MET A 241 -1.76 -11.39 6.49
CA MET A 241 -2.75 -11.54 5.41
C MET A 241 -2.89 -12.99 4.94
N GLN A 242 -1.79 -13.75 4.87
CA GLN A 242 -1.82 -15.13 4.40
C GLN A 242 -2.35 -16.13 5.44
N TYR A 243 -2.14 -15.90 6.74
CA TYR A 243 -2.39 -16.90 7.78
C TYR A 243 -3.43 -16.51 8.83
N SER A 244 -3.88 -15.25 8.89
CA SER A 244 -4.87 -14.85 9.89
C SER A 244 -6.25 -15.38 9.58
N ASN A 245 -6.91 -15.93 10.59
CA ASN A 245 -8.30 -16.34 10.53
C ASN A 245 -9.17 -15.56 11.54
N SER A 246 -8.65 -14.49 12.13
CA SER A 246 -9.39 -13.59 13.02
C SER A 246 -8.60 -12.30 13.19
N ILE A 247 -9.24 -11.28 13.77
CA ILE A 247 -8.55 -10.06 14.22
C ILE A 247 -7.45 -10.40 15.24
N ASP A 248 -7.67 -11.37 16.12
CA ASP A 248 -6.65 -11.81 17.10
C ASP A 248 -5.42 -12.43 16.44
N ASP A 249 -5.61 -13.27 15.42
CA ASP A 249 -4.49 -13.85 14.68
C ASP A 249 -3.69 -12.76 13.97
N TYR A 250 -4.38 -11.79 13.36
CA TYR A 250 -3.76 -10.67 12.68
C TYR A 250 -2.90 -9.85 13.64
N THR A 251 -3.50 -9.40 14.76
CA THR A 251 -2.79 -8.64 15.79
C THR A 251 -1.61 -9.42 16.37
N ARG A 252 -1.77 -10.71 16.66
CA ARG A 252 -0.70 -11.56 17.20
C ARG A 252 0.47 -11.67 16.22
N ILE A 253 0.21 -11.89 14.93
CA ILE A 253 1.27 -12.00 13.91
C ILE A 253 1.97 -10.65 13.72
N MET A 254 1.22 -9.55 13.67
CA MET A 254 1.80 -8.22 13.47
C MET A 254 2.64 -7.74 14.66
N LEU A 255 2.31 -8.17 15.89
CA LEU A 255 3.11 -7.87 17.09
C LEU A 255 4.39 -8.71 17.19
N ASP A 256 4.44 -9.87 16.55
CA ASP A 256 5.58 -10.80 16.66
C ASP A 256 6.84 -10.21 16.01
N GLY A 257 7.82 -9.89 16.86
CA GLY A 257 9.07 -9.27 16.43
C GLY A 257 8.89 -7.88 15.81
N ASN A 258 7.86 -7.11 16.18
CA ASN A 258 7.65 -5.77 15.65
C ASN A 258 8.90 -4.87 15.75
N ASN A 259 9.25 -4.19 14.65
CA ASN A 259 10.38 -3.26 14.57
C ASN A 259 9.95 -1.78 14.51
N GLY A 260 8.65 -1.49 14.53
CA GLY A 260 8.11 -0.13 14.44
C GLY A 260 8.27 0.52 13.06
N GLY A 261 8.78 -0.20 12.07
CA GLY A 261 8.73 0.25 10.68
C GLY A 261 7.29 0.27 10.18
N TYR A 262 6.96 1.27 9.37
CA TYR A 262 5.63 1.46 8.79
C TYR A 262 4.51 1.37 9.84
N ALA A 263 4.61 2.23 10.86
CA ALA A 263 3.65 2.30 11.98
C ALA A 263 2.30 2.85 11.52
N ASN A 264 1.24 2.07 11.69
CA ASN A 264 -0.06 2.29 11.05
C ASN A 264 -1.24 2.07 12.01
N ASP A 265 -2.36 2.72 11.70
CA ASP A 265 -3.70 2.37 12.18
C ASP A 265 -4.31 1.31 11.25
N TRP A 266 -4.33 0.05 11.65
CA TRP A 266 -4.89 -1.06 10.85
C TRP A 266 -6.40 -1.16 11.04
N LEU A 267 -7.18 -0.94 9.99
CA LEU A 267 -8.62 -1.12 9.96
C LEU A 267 -8.92 -2.56 9.50
N LEU A 268 -9.44 -3.37 10.40
CA LEU A 268 -9.62 -4.81 10.22
C LEU A 268 -11.10 -5.17 10.28
N GLY A 269 -11.55 -6.05 9.39
CA GLY A 269 -12.87 -6.67 9.43
C GLY A 269 -12.76 -8.19 9.46
N ASP A 270 -13.53 -8.84 10.33
CA ASP A 270 -13.79 -10.27 10.27
C ASP A 270 -15.18 -10.51 9.70
N ASN A 271 -15.22 -10.84 8.41
CA ASN A 271 -16.46 -11.03 7.64
C ASN A 271 -17.31 -12.21 8.15
N LYS A 272 -16.75 -13.13 8.95
CA LYS A 272 -17.51 -14.25 9.51
C LYS A 272 -18.34 -13.83 10.72
N THR A 273 -17.85 -12.86 11.48
CA THR A 273 -18.48 -12.39 12.72
C THR A 273 -19.20 -11.05 12.53
N GLY A 274 -18.83 -10.28 11.51
CA GLY A 274 -19.27 -8.90 11.33
C GLY A 274 -18.56 -7.90 12.26
N GLU A 275 -17.56 -8.35 13.03
CA GLU A 275 -16.73 -7.50 13.89
C GLU A 275 -15.74 -6.69 13.05
N ILE A 276 -15.61 -5.41 13.39
CA ILE A 276 -14.59 -4.51 12.86
C ILE A 276 -13.67 -4.05 14.00
N ALA A 277 -12.43 -3.70 13.66
CA ALA A 277 -11.46 -3.18 14.59
C ALA A 277 -10.59 -2.08 13.99
N VAL A 278 -10.05 -1.23 14.86
CA VAL A 278 -8.85 -0.44 14.60
C VAL A 278 -7.74 -0.96 15.52
N PHE A 279 -6.68 -1.47 14.92
CA PHE A 279 -5.47 -1.93 15.56
C PHE A 279 -4.35 -0.93 15.27
N GLU A 280 -4.12 -0.02 16.21
CA GLU A 280 -3.05 0.95 16.13
C GLU A 280 -1.75 0.30 16.59
N LEU A 281 -0.71 0.32 15.75
CA LEU A 281 0.56 -0.36 15.99
C LEU A 281 1.75 0.61 15.88
N GLY A 282 2.27 1.04 17.03
CA GLY A 282 3.58 1.69 17.16
C GLY A 282 4.70 0.69 17.39
N LEU A 283 5.86 1.11 17.90
CA LEU A 283 6.94 0.18 18.30
C LEU A 283 6.72 -0.31 19.74
N LYS A 284 6.44 0.62 20.65
CA LYS A 284 6.34 0.38 22.10
C LYS A 284 4.91 0.23 22.57
N GLU A 285 4.01 0.98 21.95
CA GLU A 285 2.59 1.03 22.27
C GLU A 285 1.78 0.43 21.12
N HIS A 286 0.67 -0.19 21.48
CA HIS A 286 -0.35 -0.59 20.53
C HIS A 286 -1.72 -0.52 21.21
N SER A 287 -2.77 -0.37 20.43
CA SER A 287 -4.14 -0.40 20.93
C SER A 287 -5.04 -1.19 19.98
N LEU A 288 -6.07 -1.85 20.52
CA LEU A 288 -7.04 -2.59 19.74
C LEU A 288 -8.45 -2.23 20.19
N ARG A 289 -9.19 -1.52 19.35
CA ARG A 289 -10.59 -1.15 19.60
C ARG A 289 -11.48 -1.93 18.63
N ARG A 290 -12.60 -2.46 19.13
CA ARG A 290 -13.49 -3.36 18.39
C ARG A 290 -14.95 -2.95 18.53
N THR A 291 -15.75 -3.27 17.52
CA THR A 291 -17.21 -3.16 17.58
C THR A 291 -17.86 -4.04 16.52
N SER A 292 -19.10 -4.48 16.77
CA SER A 292 -19.99 -5.07 15.76
C SER A 292 -21.12 -4.13 15.34
N ASP A 293 -21.12 -2.90 15.85
CA ASP A 293 -22.07 -1.85 15.49
C ASP A 293 -21.37 -0.48 15.60
N GLY A 294 -20.87 0.04 14.47
CA GLY A 294 -20.03 1.23 14.49
C GLY A 294 -19.21 1.43 13.24
N TYR A 295 -18.23 2.32 13.34
CA TYR A 295 -17.27 2.62 12.28
C TYR A 295 -15.91 3.03 12.85
N PHE A 296 -14.88 2.91 12.02
CA PHE A 296 -13.58 3.54 12.20
C PHE A 296 -13.19 4.27 10.91
N VAL A 297 -12.46 5.38 11.05
CA VAL A 297 -11.93 6.17 9.92
C VAL A 297 -10.45 6.42 10.17
N GLY A 298 -9.66 6.38 9.09
CA GLY A 298 -8.23 6.64 9.08
C GLY A 298 -7.92 7.80 8.14
N SER A 299 -7.07 8.71 8.61
CA SER A 299 -6.50 9.79 7.81
C SER A 299 -5.19 10.28 8.42
N ASN A 300 -4.37 9.37 8.94
CA ASN A 300 -3.01 9.61 9.44
C ASN A 300 -2.87 10.33 10.78
N PHE A 301 -3.84 10.17 11.67
CA PHE A 301 -3.78 10.68 13.03
C PHE A 301 -3.68 9.50 14.00
N PRO A 302 -2.83 9.56 15.04
CA PRO A 302 -2.83 8.53 16.07
C PRO A 302 -4.17 8.52 16.82
N VAL A 303 -4.63 7.32 17.15
CA VAL A 303 -5.92 7.00 17.75
C VAL A 303 -5.84 6.90 19.28
N ASP A 304 -4.76 6.33 19.84
CA ASP A 304 -4.52 6.23 21.27
C ASP A 304 -3.66 7.38 21.80
N SER A 305 -4.08 7.97 22.92
CA SER A 305 -3.39 9.13 23.49
C SER A 305 -2.01 8.79 24.03
N LYS A 306 -1.78 7.55 24.49
CA LYS A 306 -0.48 7.11 24.99
C LYS A 306 0.49 6.93 23.84
N LEU A 307 0.09 6.26 22.76
CA LEU A 307 0.92 6.13 21.56
C LEU A 307 1.25 7.51 20.97
N ALA A 308 0.24 8.36 20.82
CA ALA A 308 0.41 9.71 20.29
C ALA A 308 1.46 10.51 21.11
N THR A 309 1.45 10.37 22.43
CA THR A 309 2.37 11.10 23.32
C THR A 309 3.77 10.49 23.36
N VAL A 310 3.87 9.15 23.34
CA VAL A 310 5.13 8.43 23.61
C VAL A 310 5.96 8.21 22.34
N GLU A 311 5.31 8.06 21.19
CA GLU A 311 5.96 7.61 19.95
C GLU A 311 5.83 8.56 18.77
N THR A 312 4.99 9.60 18.89
CA THR A 312 4.80 10.59 17.84
C THR A 312 5.10 12.02 18.32
N ASN A 313 5.24 12.94 17.38
CA ASN A 313 5.22 14.39 17.63
C ASN A 313 3.94 15.06 17.10
N PHE A 314 2.84 14.30 16.95
CA PHE A 314 1.61 14.77 16.33
C PHE A 314 0.94 15.91 17.12
N ASP A 315 0.58 17.00 16.45
CA ASP A 315 -0.08 18.16 17.06
C ASP A 315 -1.59 18.15 16.81
N PHE A 316 -2.35 17.69 17.82
CA PHE A 316 -3.82 17.67 17.77
C PHE A 316 -4.49 19.04 17.71
N THR A 317 -3.75 20.14 17.98
CA THR A 317 -4.32 21.50 17.93
C THR A 317 -4.37 22.05 16.50
N ARG A 318 -3.61 21.46 15.57
CA ARG A 318 -3.54 21.86 14.17
C ARG A 318 -4.70 21.28 13.35
N THR A 319 -5.93 21.69 13.68
CA THR A 319 -7.16 21.19 13.04
C THR A 319 -7.25 21.49 11.53
N GLY A 320 -6.52 22.49 11.05
CA GLY A 320 -6.35 22.78 9.62
C GLY A 320 -5.19 22.03 8.95
N GLY A 321 -4.52 21.11 9.65
CA GLY A 321 -3.55 20.18 9.04
C GLY A 321 -4.28 19.09 8.27
N SER A 322 -3.62 18.51 7.26
CA SER A 322 -4.22 17.48 6.39
C SER A 322 -4.90 16.34 7.19
N PRO A 323 -4.24 15.71 8.19
CA PRO A 323 -4.84 14.57 8.88
C PRO A 323 -6.16 14.89 9.60
N LEU A 324 -6.21 16.03 10.31
CA LEU A 324 -7.38 16.41 11.12
C LEU A 324 -8.50 17.02 10.29
N ALA A 325 -8.19 17.73 9.21
CA ALA A 325 -9.18 18.23 8.28
C ALA A 325 -9.91 17.07 7.57
N ARG A 326 -9.15 16.05 7.13
CA ARG A 326 -9.71 14.82 6.54
C ARG A 326 -10.51 14.00 7.56
N LYS A 327 -10.04 13.88 8.81
CA LYS A 327 -10.80 13.22 9.89
C LYS A 327 -12.17 13.87 10.08
N ALA A 328 -12.21 15.20 10.18
CA ALA A 328 -13.47 15.93 10.31
C ALA A 328 -14.39 15.72 9.09
N ARG A 329 -13.81 15.64 7.88
CA ARG A 329 -14.57 15.36 6.65
C ARG A 329 -15.13 13.93 6.64
N TRP A 330 -14.35 12.93 7.04
CA TRP A 330 -14.79 11.56 7.22
C TRP A 330 -15.97 11.46 8.18
N GLU A 331 -15.85 12.03 9.38
CA GLU A 331 -16.89 12.02 10.40
C GLU A 331 -18.18 12.71 9.94
N GLN A 332 -18.05 13.80 9.18
CA GLN A 332 -19.19 14.46 8.55
C GLN A 332 -19.91 13.52 7.57
N LEU A 333 -19.17 12.90 6.64
CA LEU A 333 -19.73 12.04 5.60
C LEU A 333 -20.37 10.77 6.20
N VAL A 334 -19.74 10.15 7.19
CA VAL A 334 -20.30 8.99 7.90
C VAL A 334 -21.61 9.37 8.60
N LYS A 335 -21.66 10.53 9.25
CA LYS A 335 -22.89 11.03 9.89
C LYS A 335 -24.01 11.30 8.88
N GLU A 336 -23.68 11.88 7.73
CA GLU A 336 -24.64 12.16 6.66
C GLU A 336 -25.19 10.88 6.02
N ALA A 337 -24.38 9.82 5.96
CA ALA A 337 -24.72 8.54 5.35
C ALA A 337 -25.17 7.46 6.36
N GLN A 338 -25.33 7.81 7.64
CA GLN A 338 -25.60 6.84 8.71
C GLN A 338 -26.78 5.92 8.35
N SER A 339 -26.60 4.62 8.57
CA SER A 339 -27.57 3.55 8.25
C SER A 339 -27.81 3.31 6.76
N THR A 340 -27.07 3.98 5.88
CA THR A 340 -27.18 3.81 4.42
C THR A 340 -25.84 3.56 3.74
N ILE A 341 -24.76 3.43 4.51
CA ILE A 341 -23.42 3.16 3.96
C ILE A 341 -23.45 1.81 3.24
N ASP A 342 -23.15 1.85 1.95
CA ASP A 342 -22.90 0.72 1.07
C ASP A 342 -21.64 0.98 0.23
N VAL A 343 -21.22 0.02 -0.59
CA VAL A 343 -19.99 0.14 -1.39
C VAL A 343 -20.00 1.35 -2.34
N GLU A 344 -21.17 1.73 -2.88
CA GLU A 344 -21.30 2.91 -3.74
C GLU A 344 -21.18 4.22 -2.96
N THR A 345 -21.63 4.23 -1.71
CA THR A 345 -21.41 5.34 -0.80
C THR A 345 -19.93 5.50 -0.49
N VAL A 346 -19.23 4.40 -0.16
CA VAL A 346 -17.78 4.43 0.11
C VAL A 346 -16.98 4.90 -1.09
N LYS A 347 -17.27 4.40 -2.30
CA LYS A 347 -16.62 4.89 -3.54
C LYS A 347 -16.73 6.40 -3.73
N LYS A 348 -17.86 7.00 -3.32
CA LYS A 348 -18.04 8.46 -3.36
C LYS A 348 -17.24 9.18 -2.28
N MET A 349 -17.16 8.61 -1.07
CA MET A 349 -16.37 9.19 0.02
C MET A 349 -14.87 9.15 -0.30
N GLU A 350 -14.37 8.04 -0.86
CA GLU A 350 -12.98 7.92 -1.32
C GLU A 350 -12.66 8.90 -2.46
N GLY A 351 -13.67 9.26 -3.26
CA GLY A 351 -13.59 10.29 -4.29
C GLY A 351 -13.90 11.71 -3.80
N ASP A 352 -14.09 11.94 -2.50
CA ASP A 352 -14.51 13.23 -1.98
C ASP A 352 -13.42 14.29 -2.13
N ARG A 353 -13.79 15.41 -2.73
CA ARG A 353 -12.90 16.50 -3.12
C ARG A 353 -13.29 17.82 -2.46
N TYR A 354 -13.83 17.75 -1.25
CA TYR A 354 -14.26 18.94 -0.51
C TYR A 354 -13.33 19.21 0.66
N ASP A 355 -12.68 20.37 0.65
CA ASP A 355 -11.96 20.87 1.84
C ASP A 355 -13.00 21.35 2.87
N GLY A 356 -13.24 20.51 3.88
CA GLY A 356 -14.17 20.81 4.97
C GLY A 356 -13.71 21.96 5.88
N PHE A 357 -12.42 22.28 5.89
CA PHE A 357 -11.84 23.34 6.72
C PHE A 357 -12.03 24.72 6.07
N GLU A 358 -11.66 24.87 4.79
CA GLU A 358 -11.86 26.12 4.03
C GLU A 358 -13.23 26.21 3.36
N LYS A 359 -14.03 25.15 3.44
CA LYS A 359 -15.37 25.02 2.82
C LYS A 359 -15.34 25.22 1.31
N ARG A 360 -14.33 24.64 0.66
CA ARG A 360 -14.02 24.87 -0.76
C ARG A 360 -14.19 23.60 -1.58
N GLN A 361 -14.73 23.75 -2.78
CA GLN A 361 -14.84 22.67 -3.76
C GLN A 361 -13.53 22.49 -4.54
N GLY A 362 -13.18 21.23 -4.83
CA GLY A 362 -11.99 20.84 -5.58
C GLY A 362 -10.97 20.17 -4.67
N PRO A 363 -10.25 19.15 -5.17
CA PRO A 363 -9.33 18.41 -4.33
C PRO A 363 -8.12 19.26 -3.98
N ASP A 364 -7.61 19.08 -2.78
CA ASP A 364 -6.36 19.65 -2.28
C ASP A 364 -5.75 18.71 -1.23
N GLU A 365 -4.89 19.21 -0.35
CA GLU A 365 -4.25 18.38 0.67
C GLU A 365 -5.17 18.03 1.86
N ARG A 366 -6.37 18.59 1.94
CA ARG A 366 -7.33 18.40 3.04
C ARG A 366 -8.60 17.65 2.62
N SER A 367 -8.81 17.42 1.33
CA SER A 367 -9.87 16.53 0.84
C SER A 367 -9.52 15.06 1.02
N LEU A 368 -10.50 14.15 1.01
CA LEU A 368 -10.24 12.70 1.16
C LEU A 368 -9.55 12.10 -0.08
N CYS A 369 -9.96 12.53 -1.27
CA CYS A 369 -9.18 12.34 -2.49
C CYS A 369 -8.18 13.51 -2.58
N GLY A 370 -6.95 13.27 -2.14
CA GLY A 370 -5.90 14.29 -2.05
C GLY A 370 -5.23 14.58 -3.37
N CYS A 371 -5.02 15.87 -3.66
CA CYS A 371 -4.25 16.35 -4.81
C CYS A 371 -3.29 17.46 -4.35
N VAL A 372 -2.13 17.09 -3.79
CA VAL A 372 -1.19 18.06 -3.18
C VAL A 372 -0.50 18.91 -4.23
N GLU A 373 -0.42 18.44 -5.47
CA GLU A 373 0.08 19.18 -6.62
C GLU A 373 -0.76 20.42 -6.95
N LEU A 374 -2.00 20.48 -6.45
CA LEU A 374 -2.90 21.64 -6.58
C LEU A 374 -2.85 22.57 -5.36
N SER A 375 -2.10 22.19 -4.32
CA SER A 375 -2.06 22.90 -3.05
C SER A 375 -0.90 23.90 -2.97
N PRO A 376 -1.17 25.21 -2.80
CA PRO A 376 -0.12 26.19 -2.53
C PRO A 376 0.45 26.10 -1.10
N ARG A 377 -0.07 25.20 -0.27
CA ARG A 377 0.33 24.99 1.13
C ARG A 377 1.28 23.79 1.26
N GLY A 378 1.04 22.72 0.50
CA GLY A 378 1.69 21.43 0.73
C GLY A 378 1.20 20.79 2.02
N ILE A 379 1.92 19.78 2.51
CA ILE A 379 1.68 19.11 3.80
C ILE A 379 2.98 19.17 4.61
N PRO A 380 3.22 20.27 5.35
CA PRO A 380 4.43 20.42 6.16
C PRO A 380 4.65 19.31 7.18
N GLU A 381 3.58 18.67 7.65
CA GLU A 381 3.61 17.53 8.57
C GLU A 381 4.32 16.30 7.98
N TRP A 382 4.47 16.25 6.65
CA TRP A 382 5.07 15.13 5.88
C TRP A 382 6.26 15.58 5.01
N ASP A 383 6.79 16.78 5.24
CA ASP A 383 7.81 17.44 4.38
C ASP A 383 7.39 17.62 2.90
N TRP A 384 6.10 17.49 2.59
CA TRP A 384 5.59 17.74 1.24
C TRP A 384 5.42 19.24 1.06
N GLY A 385 6.33 19.82 0.27
CA GLY A 385 6.33 21.25 -0.04
C GLY A 385 5.09 21.71 -0.84
N LYS A 386 5.07 23.00 -1.17
CA LYS A 386 4.01 23.56 -2.01
C LYS A 386 3.94 22.82 -3.35
N PHE A 387 2.75 22.49 -3.78
CA PHE A 387 2.49 21.82 -5.06
C PHE A 387 3.27 20.50 -5.21
N TYR A 388 3.56 19.80 -4.11
CA TYR A 388 4.29 18.53 -4.18
C TYR A 388 3.51 17.51 -5.04
N PRO A 389 4.17 16.78 -5.96
CA PRO A 389 3.52 15.76 -6.78
C PRO A 389 3.26 14.50 -5.96
N GLY A 390 2.24 14.56 -5.11
CA GLY A 390 1.79 13.48 -4.23
C GLY A 390 0.34 13.66 -3.82
N GLY A 391 -0.29 12.58 -3.38
CA GLY A 391 -1.72 12.54 -3.11
C GLY A 391 -2.30 11.18 -3.46
N THR A 392 -3.62 11.12 -3.66
CA THR A 392 -4.34 9.86 -3.91
C THR A 392 -3.97 9.24 -5.25
N VAL A 393 -3.36 8.05 -5.29
CA VAL A 393 -2.93 7.40 -6.55
C VAL A 393 -3.86 6.27 -7.01
N GLN A 394 -4.65 5.72 -6.10
CA GLN A 394 -5.72 4.77 -6.38
C GLN A 394 -6.69 4.71 -5.20
N ALA A 395 -7.82 4.04 -5.40
CA ALA A 395 -8.78 3.73 -4.34
C ALA A 395 -9.41 2.36 -4.50
N LYS A 396 -9.82 1.75 -3.39
CA LYS A 396 -10.53 0.47 -3.32
C LYS A 396 -11.74 0.56 -2.40
N ALA A 397 -12.74 -0.24 -2.69
CA ALA A 397 -13.93 -0.38 -1.87
C ALA A 397 -14.46 -1.82 -1.92
N VAL A 398 -14.99 -2.31 -0.81
CA VAL A 398 -15.50 -3.67 -0.68
C VAL A 398 -16.59 -3.74 0.38
N ASP A 399 -17.57 -4.62 0.16
CA ASP A 399 -18.54 -5.01 1.20
C ASP A 399 -18.40 -6.51 1.53
N SER A 400 -19.08 -6.95 2.57
CA SER A 400 -19.07 -8.35 3.05
C SER A 400 -19.52 -9.36 2.00
N GLY A 401 -20.48 -8.99 1.14
CA GLY A 401 -20.98 -9.84 0.07
C GLY A 401 -19.95 -10.05 -1.04
N MET A 402 -19.21 -8.99 -1.38
CA MET A 402 -18.07 -9.02 -2.29
C MET A 402 -16.89 -9.79 -1.68
N ALA A 403 -16.54 -9.53 -0.41
CA ALA A 403 -15.45 -10.19 0.28
C ALA A 403 -15.65 -11.71 0.35
N SER A 404 -16.88 -12.17 0.61
CA SER A 404 -17.26 -13.60 0.60
C SER A 404 -17.04 -14.29 -0.75
N LYS A 405 -17.04 -13.51 -1.83
CA LYS A 405 -16.81 -13.96 -3.21
C LYS A 405 -15.39 -13.67 -3.70
N MET A 406 -14.52 -13.16 -2.81
CA MET A 406 -13.19 -12.66 -3.16
C MET A 406 -13.24 -11.62 -4.30
N GLN A 407 -14.06 -10.59 -4.12
CA GLN A 407 -14.23 -9.48 -5.06
C GLN A 407 -13.94 -8.14 -4.38
N LEU A 408 -13.45 -7.16 -5.15
CA LEU A 408 -13.29 -5.78 -4.71
C LEU A 408 -13.52 -4.82 -5.89
N TRP A 409 -13.87 -3.57 -5.59
CA TRP A 409 -13.80 -2.46 -6.54
C TRP A 409 -12.47 -1.74 -6.39
N ALA A 410 -11.86 -1.37 -7.52
CA ALA A 410 -10.64 -0.56 -7.53
C ALA A 410 -10.69 0.52 -8.63
N ALA A 411 -10.14 1.70 -8.37
CA ALA A 411 -9.98 2.80 -9.33
C ALA A 411 -8.52 3.26 -9.33
N MET A 412 -7.91 3.29 -10.52
CA MET A 412 -6.54 3.79 -10.70
C MET A 412 -6.57 5.30 -10.98
N GLY A 413 -5.59 6.04 -10.44
CA GLY A 413 -5.54 7.50 -10.45
C GLY A 413 -6.47 8.13 -9.42
N HIS A 414 -6.66 9.45 -9.49
CA HIS A 414 -7.52 10.15 -8.54
C HIS A 414 -8.99 9.67 -8.69
N PRO A 415 -9.62 9.07 -7.67
CA PRO A 415 -11.02 8.62 -7.74
C PRO A 415 -12.01 9.78 -7.90
N CYS A 416 -11.59 11.03 -7.65
CA CYS A 416 -12.39 12.23 -7.89
C CYS A 416 -12.44 12.68 -9.37
N GLY A 417 -11.71 11.99 -10.28
CA GLY A 417 -11.74 12.21 -11.73
C GLY A 417 -10.76 13.27 -12.25
N TYR A 418 -9.83 13.75 -11.43
CA TYR A 418 -8.79 14.67 -11.87
C TYR A 418 -7.60 13.91 -12.45
N ASP A 419 -7.08 14.37 -13.58
CA ASP A 419 -5.84 13.84 -14.14
C ASP A 419 -4.62 14.61 -13.61
N PHE A 420 -3.53 13.91 -13.34
CA PHE A 420 -2.18 14.49 -13.24
C PHE A 420 -1.45 14.35 -14.57
N ILE A 421 -0.96 15.46 -15.12
CA ILE A 421 -0.20 15.50 -16.38
C ILE A 421 1.22 15.98 -16.09
N ALA A 422 2.20 15.07 -16.13
CA ALA A 422 3.56 15.35 -15.66
C ALA A 422 4.20 16.51 -16.43
N ALA A 423 4.06 16.54 -17.75
CA ALA A 423 4.64 17.60 -18.57
C ALA A 423 4.05 18.99 -18.26
N THR A 424 2.74 19.07 -18.00
CA THR A 424 2.07 20.31 -17.60
C THR A 424 2.52 20.74 -16.22
N PHE A 425 2.58 19.79 -15.28
CA PHE A 425 3.03 20.04 -13.91
C PHE A 425 4.46 20.58 -13.88
N LEU A 426 5.42 19.92 -14.53
CA LEU A 426 6.84 20.33 -14.54
C LEU A 426 7.09 21.66 -15.28
N LYS A 427 6.17 22.05 -16.17
CA LYS A 427 6.18 23.38 -16.78
C LYS A 427 5.77 24.47 -15.78
N ASN A 428 4.75 24.19 -14.96
CA ASN A 428 4.21 25.13 -13.98
C ASN A 428 5.02 25.18 -12.68
N HIS A 429 5.66 24.08 -12.31
CA HIS A 429 6.43 23.91 -11.07
C HIS A 429 7.88 23.49 -11.39
N PRO A 430 8.71 24.42 -11.90
CA PRO A 430 10.07 24.12 -12.32
C PRO A 430 10.99 23.61 -11.19
N GLU A 431 10.65 23.87 -9.93
CA GLU A 431 11.32 23.34 -8.74
C GLU A 431 11.34 21.81 -8.68
N TYR A 432 10.35 21.13 -9.29
CA TYR A 432 10.28 19.66 -9.37
C TYR A 432 10.86 19.08 -10.66
N ARG A 433 11.53 19.88 -11.52
CA ARG A 433 12.15 19.40 -12.78
C ARG A 433 13.17 18.29 -12.61
N TRP A 434 13.73 18.11 -11.43
CA TRP A 434 14.62 16.99 -11.14
C TRP A 434 13.89 15.63 -11.22
N MET A 435 12.55 15.61 -11.09
CA MET A 435 11.71 14.42 -11.27
C MET A 435 11.34 14.16 -12.74
N ASN A 436 11.92 14.91 -13.69
CA ASN A 436 11.74 14.64 -15.12
C ASN A 436 12.17 13.19 -15.43
N GLU A 437 11.39 12.49 -16.26
CA GLU A 437 11.56 11.04 -16.57
C GLU A 437 11.33 10.06 -15.41
N LEU A 438 11.05 10.56 -14.19
CA LEU A 438 10.61 9.74 -13.05
C LEU A 438 9.08 9.72 -12.95
N LEU A 439 8.45 10.88 -13.14
CA LEU A 439 7.00 11.04 -13.22
C LEU A 439 6.43 10.54 -14.55
N ARG A 440 5.22 9.97 -14.52
CA ARG A 440 4.38 9.71 -15.69
C ARG A 440 3.03 10.44 -15.55
N ASP A 441 2.16 10.30 -16.54
CA ASP A 441 0.80 10.82 -16.41
C ASP A 441 -0.01 9.86 -15.52
N MET A 442 -0.79 10.41 -14.60
CA MET A 442 -1.75 9.65 -13.80
C MET A 442 -3.16 10.03 -14.24
N LYS A 443 -3.73 9.18 -15.08
CA LYS A 443 -5.10 9.31 -15.56
C LYS A 443 -6.09 8.72 -14.55
N SER A 444 -7.23 9.38 -14.37
CA SER A 444 -8.34 8.78 -13.63
C SER A 444 -9.05 7.73 -14.47
N TYR A 445 -9.05 6.49 -13.98
CA TYR A 445 -9.77 5.38 -14.58
C TYR A 445 -11.10 5.11 -13.87
N PRO A 446 -12.09 4.52 -14.56
CA PRO A 446 -13.33 4.13 -13.91
C PRO A 446 -13.09 3.06 -12.84
N TRP A 447 -13.91 3.09 -11.79
CA TRP A 447 -14.03 1.99 -10.85
C TRP A 447 -14.26 0.67 -11.59
N THR A 448 -13.44 -0.33 -11.27
CA THR A 448 -13.40 -1.63 -11.94
C THR A 448 -13.48 -2.72 -10.89
N GLU A 449 -14.39 -3.68 -11.10
CA GLU A 449 -14.50 -4.85 -10.23
C GLU A 449 -13.43 -5.87 -10.61
N PHE A 450 -12.72 -6.38 -9.61
CA PHE A 450 -11.79 -7.49 -9.72
C PHE A 450 -12.25 -8.63 -8.82
N SER A 451 -11.97 -9.85 -9.24
CA SER A 451 -12.28 -11.05 -8.47
C SER A 451 -11.13 -12.04 -8.51
N SER A 452 -11.05 -12.92 -7.51
CA SER A 452 -10.09 -14.02 -7.55
C SER A 452 -10.46 -15.03 -8.65
N GLY A 453 -9.49 -15.46 -9.46
CA GLY A 453 -9.69 -16.38 -10.58
C GLY A 453 -10.32 -15.71 -11.79
N MET A 454 -10.30 -14.38 -11.84
CA MET A 454 -10.83 -13.59 -12.95
C MET A 454 -10.02 -13.87 -14.19
N VAL A 455 -10.68 -14.24 -15.29
CA VAL A 455 -10.06 -14.39 -16.61
C VAL A 455 -10.51 -13.25 -17.52
N LYS A 456 -9.70 -12.96 -18.55
CA LYS A 456 -9.91 -11.84 -19.47
C LYS A 456 -11.25 -11.91 -20.22
#